data_AF-A0A9P6CPX3-F1
#
_entry.id   AF-A0A9P6CPX3-F1
#
_cell.length_a   1.000
_cell.length_b   1.000
_cell.length_c   1.000
_cell.angle_alpha   90.00
_cell.angle_beta   90.00
_cell.angle_gamma   90.00
#
_symmetry.space_group_name_H-M   'P 1'
#
loop_
_entity.id
_entity.type
_entity.pdbx_description
1 polymer ?
#
loop_
_entity_poly.entity_id
_entity_poly.type
_entity_poly.pdbx_seq_one_letter_code
_entity_poly.pdbx_strand_id
1 'polypeptide(L)'
;MAVQPRYGKSIQSLLHMNAAFPSHIHGHDLSENLVHGAIIDPAHLKDAQHVASLLRNLANSPERPFTDLDVYSADIRAAAIEAEHVAVTYPSPALTISAQLDQLVTSINRMGESMAKRFTALENRYDRMEQELQGVANIQATIKLIEANTAENATATQNLLQYNSKIMAPTINRLENHAIIMRNSRAEAPYAFQPLQKSVIGNGYLLAKSLEPTEPGDRPYGRLDQHVSQNDAYPLGSVPTMLPTPFVDLDQLTILKLITFYNEGMQIQRGDSLQRRIQKLMVFLTRM
;
A
#
# COMPACT_ATOMS: atom_id res chain seq x y z
N MET A 1 -10.99 60.87 -1.67
CA MET A 1 -11.33 62.21 -1.12
C MET A 1 -12.39 62.00 -0.06
N ALA A 2 -12.12 62.33 1.20
CA ALA A 2 -13.09 62.18 2.28
C ALA A 2 -14.16 63.27 2.16
N VAL A 3 -15.43 62.87 2.10
CA VAL A 3 -16.57 63.81 2.09
C VAL A 3 -16.61 64.47 3.47
N GLN A 4 -16.38 65.78 3.52
CA GLN A 4 -16.44 66.51 4.79
C GLN A 4 -17.88 66.50 5.33
N PRO A 5 -18.06 66.23 6.63
CA PRO A 5 -19.37 66.27 7.25
C PRO A 5 -19.97 67.68 7.15
N ARG A 6 -21.26 67.75 6.85
CA ARG A 6 -22.03 68.98 6.70
C ARG A 6 -23.20 68.96 7.67
N TYR A 7 -23.65 70.14 8.13
CA TYR A 7 -24.82 70.24 8.99
C TYR A 7 -26.06 69.66 8.31
N GLY A 8 -26.65 68.63 8.92
CA GLY A 8 -27.81 67.92 8.37
C GLY A 8 -29.12 68.68 8.54
N LYS A 9 -29.15 69.68 9.43
CA LYS A 9 -30.34 70.47 9.78
C LYS A 9 -29.96 71.95 9.97
N SER A 10 -30.89 72.86 9.70
CA SER A 10 -30.71 74.29 10.04
C SER A 10 -31.01 74.52 11.53
N ILE A 11 -30.55 75.65 12.11
CA ILE A 11 -30.93 76.07 13.47
C ILE A 11 -32.45 76.08 13.62
N GLN A 12 -33.17 76.60 12.62
CA GLN A 12 -34.63 76.68 12.65
C GLN A 12 -35.29 75.29 12.76
N SER A 13 -34.75 74.27 12.06
CA SER A 13 -35.24 72.89 12.18
C SER A 13 -34.90 72.25 13.54
N LEU A 14 -33.77 72.58 14.14
CA LEU A 14 -33.40 72.12 15.49
C LEU A 14 -34.25 72.78 16.58
N LEU A 15 -34.61 74.06 16.40
CA LEU A 15 -35.52 74.80 17.28
C LEU A 15 -36.93 74.19 17.30
N HIS A 16 -37.44 73.76 16.15
CA HIS A 16 -38.78 73.14 16.05
C HIS A 16 -38.87 71.75 16.72
N MET A 17 -37.75 71.05 16.91
CA MET A 17 -37.73 69.71 17.51
C MET A 17 -37.73 69.72 19.05
N ASN A 18 -37.53 70.87 19.68
CA ASN A 18 -37.48 71.03 21.14
C ASN A 18 -38.64 71.94 21.58
N ALA A 19 -39.76 71.32 21.97
CA ALA A 19 -41.05 72.00 22.22
C ALA A 19 -41.11 72.95 23.44
N ALA A 20 -39.98 73.28 24.07
CA ALA A 20 -39.90 74.09 25.29
C ALA A 20 -39.50 75.56 25.05
N PHE A 21 -39.43 76.02 23.80
CA PHE A 21 -38.89 77.35 23.48
C PHE A 21 -39.95 78.48 23.45
N PRO A 22 -39.63 79.69 23.95
CA PRO A 22 -40.53 80.84 23.89
C PRO A 22 -40.79 81.32 22.45
N SER A 23 -42.07 81.52 22.10
CA SER A 23 -42.56 81.85 20.76
C SER A 23 -42.14 83.22 20.19
N HIS A 24 -41.56 84.11 21.00
CA HIS A 24 -41.12 85.44 20.58
C HIS A 24 -39.69 85.45 20.01
N ILE A 25 -38.96 84.33 20.07
CA ILE A 25 -37.62 84.16 19.49
C ILE A 25 -37.70 83.98 17.95
N HIS A 26 -38.87 83.71 17.38
CA HIS A 26 -39.08 83.54 15.94
C HIS A 26 -38.90 84.83 15.10
N GLY A 27 -38.72 86.00 15.73
CA GLY A 27 -38.60 87.30 15.06
C GLY A 27 -37.22 87.96 15.13
N HIS A 28 -36.26 87.42 15.89
CA HIS A 28 -34.86 87.85 15.82
C HIS A 28 -34.14 87.02 14.78
N ASP A 29 -33.46 87.66 13.83
CA ASP A 29 -32.77 86.99 12.74
C ASP A 29 -31.52 86.25 13.26
N LEU A 30 -31.71 85.02 13.72
CA LEU A 30 -30.67 84.15 14.29
C LEU A 30 -29.83 83.45 13.21
N SER A 31 -29.72 84.02 12.01
CA SER A 31 -29.43 83.28 10.77
C SER A 31 -27.97 83.20 10.32
N GLU A 32 -26.99 83.86 10.96
CA GLU A 32 -25.73 84.06 10.22
C GLU A 32 -24.72 82.88 10.19
N ASN A 33 -24.68 81.94 11.16
CA ASN A 33 -23.59 80.91 11.17
C ASN A 33 -23.99 79.43 11.05
N LEU A 34 -25.24 79.06 10.74
CA LEU A 34 -25.60 77.66 10.43
C LEU A 34 -26.59 77.57 9.27
N VAL A 35 -26.04 77.65 8.06
CA VAL A 35 -26.78 77.32 6.84
C VAL A 35 -26.77 75.80 6.66
N HIS A 36 -27.94 75.20 6.41
CA HIS A 36 -28.04 73.78 6.07
C HIS A 36 -27.07 73.43 4.93
N GLY A 37 -26.26 72.39 5.11
CA GLY A 37 -25.23 72.00 4.13
C GLY A 37 -23.88 72.73 4.24
N ALA A 38 -23.69 73.66 5.19
CA ALA A 38 -22.35 74.19 5.51
C ALA A 38 -21.46 73.09 6.13
N ILE A 39 -20.14 73.21 5.94
CA ILE A 39 -19.16 72.27 6.52
C ILE A 39 -19.19 72.41 8.04
N ILE A 40 -19.17 71.29 8.75
CA ILE A 40 -19.05 71.28 10.22
C ILE A 40 -17.63 71.72 10.58
N ASP A 41 -17.51 72.93 11.14
CA ASP A 41 -16.24 73.52 11.56
C ASP A 41 -16.26 73.74 13.09
N PRO A 42 -15.30 73.15 13.84
CA PRO A 42 -15.12 73.43 15.26
C PRO A 42 -14.99 74.93 15.60
N ALA A 43 -14.57 75.76 14.65
CA ALA A 43 -14.58 77.23 14.79
C ALA A 43 -15.99 77.77 14.99
N HIS A 44 -17.00 77.28 14.26
CA HIS A 44 -18.39 77.72 14.43
C HIS A 44 -18.96 77.39 15.81
N LEU A 45 -18.55 76.26 16.41
CA LEU A 45 -18.92 75.92 17.79
C LEU A 45 -18.24 76.88 18.78
N LYS A 46 -16.95 77.14 18.62
CA LYS A 46 -16.20 78.07 19.48
C LYS A 46 -16.74 79.49 19.39
N ASP A 47 -17.07 79.96 18.19
CA ASP A 47 -17.64 81.29 17.96
C ASP A 47 -19.02 81.40 18.59
N ALA A 48 -19.88 80.38 18.45
CA ALA A 48 -21.20 80.37 19.09
C ALA A 48 -21.10 80.37 20.63
N GLN A 49 -20.20 79.57 21.20
CA GLN A 49 -19.93 79.57 22.64
C GLN A 49 -19.36 80.92 23.12
N HIS A 50 -18.47 81.53 22.33
CA HIS A 50 -17.87 82.82 22.64
C HIS A 50 -18.92 83.95 22.63
N VAL A 51 -19.80 83.98 21.62
CA VAL A 51 -20.91 84.94 21.52
C VAL A 51 -21.87 84.77 22.69
N ALA A 52 -22.24 83.54 23.06
CA ALA A 52 -23.10 83.27 24.21
C ALA A 52 -22.46 83.78 25.53
N SER A 53 -21.15 83.51 25.72
CA SER A 53 -20.40 84.01 26.88
C SER A 53 -20.30 85.54 26.90
N LEU A 54 -20.08 86.17 25.74
CA LEU A 54 -19.96 87.63 25.62
C LEU A 54 -21.29 88.29 25.97
N LEU A 55 -22.40 87.80 25.41
CA LEU A 55 -23.74 88.32 25.67
C LEU A 55 -24.12 88.15 27.15
N ARG A 56 -23.78 87.02 27.77
CA ARG A 56 -23.98 86.80 29.21
C ARG A 56 -23.21 87.83 30.05
N ASN A 57 -22.00 88.18 29.66
CA ASN A 57 -21.20 89.19 30.36
C ASN A 57 -21.77 90.61 30.16
N LEU A 58 -22.22 90.93 28.94
CA LEU A 58 -22.78 92.25 28.60
C LEU A 58 -24.18 92.47 29.19
N ALA A 59 -25.01 91.44 29.32
CA ALA A 59 -26.30 91.53 30.01
C ALA A 59 -26.16 91.84 31.52
N ASN A 60 -25.01 91.49 32.11
CA ASN A 60 -24.67 91.82 33.50
C ASN A 60 -24.00 93.20 33.65
N SER A 61 -23.79 93.94 32.55
CA SER A 61 -23.24 95.31 32.56
C SER A 61 -24.27 96.32 33.10
N PRO A 62 -23.86 97.39 33.80
CA PRO A 62 -24.76 98.46 34.27
C PRO A 62 -25.58 99.13 33.17
N GLU A 63 -25.10 99.13 31.92
CA GLU A 63 -25.82 99.69 30.77
C GLU A 63 -26.90 98.76 30.19
N ARG A 64 -26.90 97.47 30.59
CA ARG A 64 -27.81 96.39 30.11
C ARG A 64 -28.25 96.54 28.64
N PRO A 65 -27.31 96.55 27.68
CA PRO A 65 -27.65 96.72 26.26
C PRO A 65 -28.40 95.52 25.65
N PHE A 66 -28.47 94.39 26.36
CA PHE A 66 -29.10 93.16 25.91
C PHE A 66 -30.04 92.61 26.98
N THR A 67 -31.10 91.94 26.54
CA THR A 67 -32.08 91.32 27.42
C THR A 67 -31.64 89.91 27.84
N ASP A 68 -32.20 89.40 28.94
CA ASP A 68 -31.98 88.01 29.39
C ASP A 68 -32.38 86.99 28.31
N LEU A 69 -33.32 87.37 27.43
CA LEU A 69 -33.76 86.56 26.32
C LEU A 69 -32.69 86.44 25.21
N ASP A 70 -31.95 87.51 24.94
CA ASP A 70 -30.87 87.50 23.94
C ASP A 70 -29.75 86.54 24.36
N VAL A 71 -29.44 86.54 25.66
CA VAL A 71 -28.48 85.61 26.27
C VAL A 71 -28.99 84.17 26.17
N TYR A 72 -30.26 83.93 26.53
CA TYR A 72 -30.88 82.61 26.48
C TYR A 72 -30.90 82.04 25.06
N SER A 73 -31.22 82.87 24.06
CA SER A 73 -31.20 82.50 22.65
C SER A 73 -29.80 82.10 22.16
N ALA A 74 -28.77 82.85 22.57
CA ALA A 74 -27.39 82.54 22.22
C ALA A 74 -26.90 81.24 22.87
N ASP A 75 -27.29 80.96 24.12
CA ASP A 75 -26.98 79.71 24.82
C ASP A 75 -27.62 78.49 24.14
N ILE A 76 -28.90 78.61 23.75
CA ILE A 76 -29.60 77.54 23.01
C ILE A 76 -28.91 77.26 21.69
N ARG A 77 -28.50 78.31 20.97
CA ARG A 77 -27.76 78.16 19.71
C ARG A 77 -26.49 77.35 19.93
N ALA A 78 -25.64 77.75 20.89
CA ALA A 78 -24.39 77.06 21.18
C ALA A 78 -24.62 75.58 21.51
N ALA A 79 -25.62 75.28 22.35
CA ALA A 79 -25.98 73.90 22.70
C ALA A 79 -26.47 73.07 21.49
N ALA A 80 -27.24 73.68 20.58
CA ALA A 80 -27.70 73.02 19.36
C ALA A 80 -26.55 72.73 18.39
N ILE A 81 -25.59 73.65 18.24
CA ILE A 81 -24.38 73.44 17.42
C ILE A 81 -23.52 72.30 18.01
N GLU A 82 -23.40 72.28 19.34
CA GLU A 82 -22.63 71.28 20.07
C GLU A 82 -23.23 69.87 19.90
N ALA A 83 -24.55 69.75 20.06
CA ALA A 83 -25.26 68.47 19.89
C ALA A 83 -25.05 67.87 18.48
N GLU A 84 -25.13 68.70 17.43
CA GLU A 84 -24.91 68.25 16.06
C GLU A 84 -23.42 67.90 15.81
N HIS A 85 -22.48 68.67 16.37
CA HIS A 85 -21.05 68.32 16.31
C HIS A 85 -20.76 66.97 16.95
N VAL A 86 -21.34 66.70 18.13
CA VAL A 86 -21.17 65.42 18.83
C VAL A 86 -21.78 64.27 18.03
N ALA A 87 -22.99 64.45 17.50
CA ALA A 87 -23.68 63.42 16.72
C ALA A 87 -22.92 63.03 15.44
N VAL A 88 -22.25 63.99 14.80
CA VAL A 88 -21.50 63.74 13.56
C VAL A 88 -20.06 63.29 13.82
N THR A 89 -19.42 63.81 14.87
CA THR A 89 -18.04 63.42 15.24
C THR A 89 -18.00 62.03 15.85
N TYR A 90 -19.04 61.64 16.58
CA TYR A 90 -19.20 60.31 17.18
C TYR A 90 -20.45 59.62 16.60
N PRO A 91 -20.39 59.11 15.35
CA PRO A 91 -21.48 58.32 14.82
C PRO A 91 -21.77 57.17 15.79
N SER A 92 -23.05 56.97 16.12
CA SER A 92 -23.52 56.09 17.20
C SER A 92 -22.70 54.79 17.30
N PRO A 93 -22.17 54.42 18.48
CA PRO A 93 -21.47 53.15 18.71
C PRO A 93 -22.23 51.93 18.16
N ALA A 94 -23.56 52.00 18.09
CA ALA A 94 -24.43 50.97 17.53
C ALA A 94 -24.15 50.66 16.05
N LEU A 95 -23.83 51.67 15.23
CA LEU A 95 -23.54 51.47 13.79
C LEU A 95 -22.23 50.72 13.57
N THR A 96 -21.21 51.04 14.38
CA THR A 96 -19.89 50.36 14.31
C THR A 96 -19.99 48.91 14.76
N ILE A 97 -20.74 48.64 15.84
CA ILE A 97 -20.96 47.28 16.35
C ILE A 97 -21.73 46.43 15.34
N SER A 98 -22.76 46.99 14.68
CA SER A 98 -23.52 46.27 13.65
C SER A 98 -22.62 45.82 12.49
N ALA A 99 -21.76 46.71 11.98
CA ALA A 99 -20.85 46.36 10.88
C ALA A 99 -19.84 45.27 11.28
N GLN A 100 -19.36 45.28 12.53
CA GLN A 100 -18.47 44.23 13.05
C GLN A 100 -19.19 42.88 13.18
N LEU A 101 -20.44 42.88 13.64
CA LEU A 101 -21.26 41.66 13.72
C LEU A 101 -21.54 41.07 12.32
N ASP A 102 -21.85 41.90 11.33
CA ASP A 102 -22.06 41.45 9.95
C ASP A 102 -20.78 40.83 9.35
N GLN A 103 -19.62 41.41 9.63
CA GLN A 103 -18.32 40.85 9.25
C GLN A 103 -18.07 39.49 9.92
N LEU A 104 -18.36 39.36 11.21
CA LEU A 104 -18.23 38.10 11.94
C LEU A 104 -19.15 37.03 11.37
N VAL A 105 -20.43 37.34 11.13
CA VAL A 105 -21.40 36.41 10.52
C VAL A 105 -20.91 35.97 9.14
N THR A 106 -20.44 36.90 8.32
CA THR A 106 -19.88 36.58 6.99
C THR A 106 -18.66 35.66 7.10
N SER A 107 -17.77 35.90 8.07
CA SER A 107 -16.61 35.04 8.31
C SER A 107 -17.02 33.65 8.76
N ILE A 108 -18.01 33.53 9.65
CA ILE A 108 -18.55 32.26 10.13
C ILE A 108 -19.16 31.47 8.98
N ASN A 109 -19.95 32.11 8.12
CA ASN A 109 -20.56 31.46 6.95
C ASN A 109 -19.50 30.93 5.98
N ARG A 110 -18.45 31.72 5.70
CA ARG A 110 -17.32 31.29 4.85
C ARG A 110 -16.57 30.10 5.45
N MET A 111 -16.38 30.08 6.77
CA MET A 111 -15.78 28.94 7.45
C MET A 111 -16.68 27.70 7.36
N GLY A 112 -18.00 27.86 7.57
CA GLY A 112 -18.98 26.78 7.45
C GLY A 112 -18.97 26.13 6.06
N GLU A 113 -19.00 26.95 5.00
CA GLU A 113 -18.89 26.46 3.61
C GLU A 113 -17.55 25.76 3.35
N SER A 114 -16.44 26.31 3.85
CA SER A 114 -15.12 25.70 3.70
C SER A 114 -15.03 24.36 4.44
N MET A 115 -15.65 24.25 5.62
CA MET A 115 -15.71 23.00 6.38
C MET A 115 -16.56 21.96 5.67
N ALA A 116 -17.74 22.34 5.16
CA ALA A 116 -18.60 21.45 4.40
C ALA A 116 -17.87 20.84 3.18
N LYS A 117 -17.18 21.68 2.40
CA LYS A 117 -16.35 21.21 1.26
C LYS A 117 -15.25 20.24 1.69
N ARG A 118 -14.61 20.49 2.83
CA ARG A 118 -13.58 19.60 3.39
C ARG A 118 -14.16 18.27 3.85
N PHE A 119 -15.34 18.26 4.47
CA PHE A 119 -16.02 17.02 4.86
C PHE A 119 -16.39 16.17 3.65
N THR A 120 -17.01 16.76 2.62
CA THR A 120 -17.32 16.04 1.37
C THR A 120 -16.05 15.50 0.70
N ALA A 121 -14.94 16.25 0.73
CA ALA A 121 -13.67 15.76 0.19
C ALA A 121 -13.09 14.59 1.00
N LEU A 122 -13.31 14.57 2.32
CA LEU A 122 -12.90 13.47 3.19
C LEU A 122 -13.76 12.23 2.97
N GLU A 123 -15.08 12.37 2.86
CA GLU A 123 -16.01 11.28 2.52
C GLU A 123 -15.60 10.62 1.19
N ASN A 124 -15.40 11.41 0.14
CA ASN A 124 -14.94 10.91 -1.17
C ASN A 124 -13.56 10.23 -1.13
N ARG A 125 -12.70 10.57 -0.17
CA ARG A 125 -11.42 9.88 0.03
C ARG A 125 -11.61 8.57 0.78
N TYR A 126 -12.52 8.55 1.74
CA TYR A 126 -12.87 7.36 2.49
C TYR A 126 -13.50 6.29 1.58
N ASP A 127 -14.48 6.67 0.75
CA ASP A 127 -15.12 5.76 -0.19
C ASP A 127 -14.13 5.14 -1.19
N ARG A 128 -13.17 5.94 -1.68
CA ARG A 128 -12.09 5.43 -2.55
C ARG A 128 -11.19 4.44 -1.83
N MET A 129 -10.80 4.74 -0.59
CA MET A 129 -9.97 3.85 0.21
C MET A 129 -10.69 2.52 0.50
N GLU A 130 -11.99 2.55 0.74
CA GLU A 130 -12.81 1.35 0.92
C GLU A 130 -12.87 0.51 -0.36
N GLN A 131 -13.05 1.14 -1.53
CA GLN A 131 -12.99 0.47 -2.83
C GLN A 131 -11.62 -0.16 -3.11
N GLU A 132 -10.52 0.55 -2.81
CA GLU A 132 -9.16 0.03 -2.95
C GLU A 132 -8.91 -1.18 -2.04
N LEU A 133 -9.36 -1.13 -0.79
CA LEU A 133 -9.28 -2.25 0.15
C LEU A 133 -10.02 -3.49 -0.36
N GLN A 134 -11.22 -3.30 -0.93
CA GLN A 134 -11.97 -4.39 -1.56
C GLN A 134 -11.21 -4.95 -2.78
N GLY A 135 -10.55 -4.10 -3.56
CA GLY A 135 -9.67 -4.50 -4.66
C GLY A 135 -8.50 -5.38 -4.19
N VAL A 136 -7.83 -4.99 -3.09
CA VAL A 136 -6.74 -5.76 -2.48
C VAL A 136 -7.23 -7.14 -2.00
N ALA A 137 -8.40 -7.20 -1.36
CA ALA A 137 -8.99 -8.47 -0.93
C ALA A 137 -9.23 -9.44 -2.10
N ASN A 138 -9.72 -8.92 -3.23
CA ASN A 138 -9.93 -9.72 -4.45
C ASN A 138 -8.61 -10.23 -5.06
N ILE A 139 -7.58 -9.38 -5.09
CA ILE A 139 -6.24 -9.76 -5.54
C ILE A 139 -5.68 -10.87 -4.65
N GLN A 140 -5.83 -10.74 -3.33
CA GLN A 140 -5.34 -11.74 -2.38
C GLN A 140 -6.04 -13.09 -2.54
N ALA A 141 -7.35 -13.10 -2.83
CA ALA A 141 -8.09 -14.33 -3.13
C ALA A 141 -7.57 -15.01 -4.42
N THR A 142 -7.24 -14.21 -5.44
CA THR A 142 -6.70 -14.70 -6.71
C THR A 142 -5.30 -15.30 -6.54
N ILE A 143 -4.43 -14.66 -5.75
CA ILE A 143 -3.10 -15.19 -5.42
C ILE A 143 -3.20 -16.56 -4.76
N LYS A 144 -4.09 -16.73 -3.77
CA LYS A 144 -4.30 -18.03 -3.11
C LYS A 144 -4.72 -19.13 -4.08
N LEU A 145 -5.55 -18.79 -5.08
CA LEU A 145 -5.97 -19.75 -6.10
C LEU A 145 -4.81 -20.14 -7.04
N ILE A 146 -3.97 -19.18 -7.42
CA ILE A 146 -2.76 -19.45 -8.23
C ILE A 146 -1.77 -20.33 -7.46
N GLU A 147 -1.55 -20.06 -6.16
CA GLU A 147 -0.68 -20.86 -5.30
C GLU A 147 -1.15 -22.31 -5.20
N ALA A 148 -2.46 -22.53 -5.00
CA ALA A 148 -3.05 -23.87 -4.96
C ALA A 148 -2.85 -24.64 -6.28
N ASN A 149 -3.13 -24.01 -7.42
CA ASN A 149 -2.93 -24.63 -8.75
C ASN A 149 -1.46 -24.94 -9.01
N THR A 150 -0.54 -24.09 -8.54
CA THR A 150 0.90 -24.30 -8.70
C THR A 150 1.37 -25.52 -7.89
N ALA A 151 0.88 -25.68 -6.66
CA ALA A 151 1.17 -26.85 -5.82
C ALA A 151 0.64 -28.17 -6.42
N GLU A 152 -0.57 -28.14 -7.00
CA GLU A 152 -1.14 -29.29 -7.69
C GLU A 152 -0.30 -29.69 -8.92
N ASN A 153 0.09 -28.72 -9.76
CA ASN A 153 0.92 -28.97 -10.93
C ASN A 153 2.32 -29.52 -10.58
N ALA A 154 2.92 -29.03 -9.49
CA ALA A 154 4.19 -29.56 -9.00
C ALA A 154 4.06 -31.04 -8.58
N THR A 155 2.98 -31.38 -7.89
CA THR A 155 2.68 -32.76 -7.48
C THR A 155 2.44 -33.68 -8.68
N ALA A 156 1.66 -33.23 -9.66
CA ALA A 156 1.41 -33.97 -10.90
C ALA A 156 2.71 -34.25 -11.68
N THR A 157 3.59 -33.24 -11.78
CA THR A 157 4.91 -33.39 -12.43
C THR A 157 5.77 -34.41 -11.71
N GLN A 158 5.81 -34.37 -10.37
CA GLN A 158 6.57 -35.34 -9.58
C GLN A 158 6.04 -36.78 -9.77
N ASN A 159 4.71 -36.94 -9.82
CA ASN A 159 4.08 -38.25 -10.06
C ASN A 159 4.45 -38.80 -11.45
N LEU A 160 4.46 -37.95 -12.49
CA LEU A 160 4.88 -38.34 -13.84
C LEU A 160 6.35 -38.76 -13.90
N LEU A 161 7.25 -38.02 -13.23
CA LEU A 161 8.66 -38.39 -13.12
C LEU A 161 8.83 -39.73 -12.41
N GLN A 162 8.10 -39.96 -11.32
CA GLN A 162 8.10 -41.24 -10.63
C GLN A 162 7.59 -42.38 -11.51
N TYR A 163 6.50 -42.17 -12.26
CA TYR A 163 5.97 -43.15 -13.19
C TYR A 163 6.99 -43.52 -14.28
N ASN A 164 7.62 -42.53 -14.90
CA ASN A 164 8.65 -42.75 -15.92
C ASN A 164 9.83 -43.56 -15.38
N SER A 165 10.28 -43.26 -14.15
CA SER A 165 11.38 -44.00 -13.51
C SER A 165 11.02 -45.44 -13.12
N LYS A 166 9.78 -45.69 -12.67
CA LYS A 166 9.36 -46.99 -12.13
C LYS A 166 8.92 -47.98 -13.21
N ILE A 167 8.31 -47.50 -14.30
CA ILE A 167 7.63 -48.37 -15.26
C ILE A 167 8.25 -48.28 -16.65
N MET A 168 8.46 -47.07 -17.16
CA MET A 168 8.90 -46.89 -18.55
C MET A 168 10.38 -47.23 -18.74
N ALA A 169 11.27 -46.74 -17.86
CA ALA A 169 12.71 -47.01 -17.98
C ALA A 169 13.04 -48.53 -17.92
N PRO A 170 12.50 -49.33 -16.97
CA PRO A 170 12.66 -50.79 -16.99
C PRO A 170 12.17 -51.43 -18.29
N THR A 171 11.03 -50.97 -18.82
CA THR A 171 10.42 -51.54 -20.03
C THR A 171 11.28 -51.29 -21.26
N ILE A 172 11.79 -50.06 -21.43
CA ILE A 172 12.70 -49.70 -22.54
C ILE A 172 13.97 -50.56 -22.46
N ASN A 173 14.61 -50.63 -21.29
CA ASN A 173 15.85 -51.39 -21.13
C ASN A 173 15.66 -52.89 -21.39
N ARG A 174 14.49 -53.46 -21.04
CA ARG A 174 14.17 -54.86 -21.37
C ARG A 174 14.05 -55.08 -22.87
N LEU A 175 13.44 -54.14 -23.60
CA LEU A 175 13.36 -54.21 -25.07
C LEU A 175 14.74 -54.09 -25.72
N GLU A 176 15.60 -53.21 -25.22
CA GLU A 176 16.99 -53.08 -25.70
C GLU A 176 17.81 -54.34 -25.39
N ASN A 177 17.65 -54.90 -24.18
CA ASN A 177 18.27 -56.17 -23.81
C ASN A 177 17.82 -57.31 -24.73
N HIS A 178 16.55 -57.35 -25.16
CA HIS A 178 16.09 -58.36 -26.11
C HIS A 178 16.86 -58.28 -27.44
N ALA A 179 17.13 -57.08 -27.95
CA ALA A 179 17.94 -56.90 -29.15
C ALA A 179 19.39 -57.38 -28.95
N ILE A 180 19.98 -57.09 -27.78
CA ILE A 180 21.32 -57.56 -27.42
C ILE A 180 21.37 -59.08 -27.35
N ILE A 181 20.40 -59.72 -26.70
CA ILE A 181 20.27 -61.18 -26.62
C ILE A 181 20.14 -61.81 -28.01
N MET A 182 19.29 -61.25 -28.87
CA MET A 182 19.11 -61.72 -30.25
C MET A 182 20.41 -61.61 -31.06
N ARG A 183 21.19 -60.54 -30.86
CA ARG A 183 22.51 -60.38 -31.48
C ARG A 183 23.53 -61.40 -30.93
N ASN A 184 23.62 -61.51 -29.61
CA ASN A 184 24.54 -62.41 -28.92
C ASN A 184 24.29 -63.88 -29.29
N SER A 185 23.02 -64.29 -29.41
CA SER A 185 22.64 -65.67 -29.76
C SER A 185 23.01 -66.09 -31.19
N ARG A 186 23.21 -65.11 -32.09
CA ARG A 186 23.58 -65.33 -33.50
C ARG A 186 25.07 -65.11 -33.78
N ALA A 187 25.85 -64.73 -32.77
CA ALA A 187 27.27 -64.44 -32.94
C ALA A 187 28.08 -65.73 -33.18
N GLU A 188 28.98 -65.70 -34.17
CA GLU A 188 29.91 -66.81 -34.46
C GLU A 188 30.89 -67.06 -33.31
N ALA A 189 31.13 -66.05 -32.47
CA ALA A 189 31.98 -66.08 -31.29
C ALA A 189 31.15 -65.84 -30.02
N PRO A 190 30.66 -66.90 -29.34
CA PRO A 190 29.91 -66.80 -28.08
C PRO A 190 30.71 -66.19 -26.92
N TYR A 191 31.99 -65.87 -27.09
CA TYR A 191 32.82 -65.28 -26.04
C TYR A 191 32.92 -63.75 -26.12
N ALA A 192 32.27 -63.12 -27.11
CA ALA A 192 32.29 -61.67 -27.35
C ALA A 192 30.90 -61.02 -27.16
N PHE A 193 30.18 -61.38 -26.10
CA PHE A 193 28.85 -60.85 -25.84
C PHE A 193 28.87 -59.35 -25.53
N GLN A 194 27.86 -58.65 -26.05
CA GLN A 194 27.56 -57.30 -25.58
C GLN A 194 26.86 -57.39 -24.21
N PRO A 195 27.28 -56.58 -23.23
CA PRO A 195 26.65 -56.55 -21.92
C PRO A 195 25.19 -56.11 -22.02
N LEU A 196 24.31 -56.80 -21.30
CA LEU A 196 22.94 -56.33 -21.08
C LEU A 196 22.98 -55.06 -20.22
N GLN A 197 22.02 -54.18 -20.44
CA GLN A 197 21.76 -53.04 -19.57
C GLN A 197 21.00 -53.46 -18.31
N LYS A 198 21.13 -52.67 -17.24
CA LYS A 198 20.32 -52.87 -16.04
C LYS A 198 18.85 -52.57 -16.31
N SER A 199 17.98 -53.56 -16.12
CA SER A 199 16.56 -53.44 -16.46
C SER A 199 15.63 -53.47 -15.25
N VAL A 200 16.14 -53.76 -14.05
CA VAL A 200 15.36 -53.77 -12.80
C VAL A 200 16.00 -52.87 -11.73
N ILE A 201 15.15 -52.18 -10.96
CA ILE A 201 15.55 -51.32 -9.84
C ILE A 201 16.12 -52.17 -8.70
N GLY A 202 17.11 -51.63 -7.99
CA GLY A 202 17.69 -52.24 -6.79
C GLY A 202 19.07 -52.87 -7.03
N ASN A 203 19.56 -53.61 -6.05
CA ASN A 203 20.87 -54.26 -6.09
C ASN A 203 20.71 -55.73 -5.65
N GLY A 204 21.38 -56.65 -6.35
CA GLY A 204 21.42 -58.07 -6.04
C GLY A 204 22.34 -58.43 -4.86
N TYR A 205 22.77 -57.45 -4.05
CA TYR A 205 23.76 -57.60 -2.98
C TYR A 205 23.45 -58.76 -2.03
N LEU A 206 22.21 -58.87 -1.55
CA LEU A 206 21.82 -59.95 -0.63
C LEU A 206 21.95 -61.34 -1.28
N LEU A 207 21.57 -61.45 -2.55
CA LEU A 207 21.74 -62.67 -3.32
C LEU A 207 23.22 -62.99 -3.51
N ALA A 208 24.03 -62.01 -3.93
CA ALA A 208 25.46 -62.18 -4.12
C ALA A 208 26.17 -62.58 -2.82
N LYS A 209 25.86 -61.92 -1.70
CA LYS A 209 26.38 -62.23 -0.37
C LYS A 209 26.03 -63.64 0.10
N SER A 210 24.83 -64.13 -0.22
CA SER A 210 24.43 -65.51 0.11
C SER A 210 25.20 -66.59 -0.64
N LEU A 211 25.89 -66.21 -1.72
CA LEU A 211 26.68 -67.09 -2.58
C LEU A 211 28.19 -67.04 -2.28
N GLU A 212 28.60 -66.24 -1.29
CA GLU A 212 29.98 -66.17 -0.81
C GLU A 212 30.40 -67.49 -0.13
N PRO A 213 31.70 -67.87 -0.22
CA PRO A 213 32.21 -69.05 0.47
C PRO A 213 32.06 -68.92 1.99
N THR A 214 31.48 -69.93 2.63
CA THR A 214 31.25 -69.95 4.09
C THR A 214 32.44 -70.44 4.91
N GLU A 215 33.44 -71.09 4.32
CA GLU A 215 34.54 -71.71 5.08
C GLU A 215 35.83 -70.86 5.10
N PRO A 216 36.57 -70.82 6.21
CA PRO A 216 37.77 -69.99 6.37
C PRO A 216 39.01 -70.49 5.60
N GLY A 217 38.97 -71.72 5.06
CA GLY A 217 40.10 -72.36 4.36
C GLY A 217 40.16 -72.10 2.85
N ASP A 218 39.05 -71.67 2.25
CA ASP A 218 39.03 -71.25 0.86
C ASP A 218 39.56 -69.82 0.77
N ARG A 219 40.61 -69.64 -0.05
CA ARG A 219 41.38 -68.40 -0.20
C ARG A 219 40.48 -67.15 -0.29
N PRO A 220 40.94 -65.96 0.13
CA PRO A 220 40.16 -64.70 0.13
C PRO A 220 39.69 -64.22 -1.27
N TYR A 221 40.06 -64.92 -2.34
CA TYR A 221 39.66 -64.62 -3.71
C TYR A 221 38.20 -65.07 -3.94
N GLY A 222 37.24 -64.15 -3.84
CA GLY A 222 35.83 -64.44 -4.13
C GLY A 222 34.79 -63.87 -3.15
N ARG A 223 35.17 -62.94 -2.28
CA ARG A 223 34.24 -62.19 -1.41
C ARG A 223 34.01 -60.80 -1.97
N LEU A 224 32.78 -60.29 -1.88
CA LEU A 224 32.48 -58.91 -2.26
C LEU A 224 33.32 -57.96 -1.43
N ASP A 225 33.83 -56.92 -2.09
CA ASP A 225 34.64 -55.90 -1.44
C ASP A 225 33.82 -55.17 -0.36
N GLN A 226 34.48 -54.67 0.69
CA GLN A 226 33.80 -53.91 1.76
C GLN A 226 33.14 -52.63 1.23
N HIS A 227 33.55 -52.18 0.05
CA HIS A 227 33.02 -51.01 -0.65
C HIS A 227 31.76 -51.28 -1.47
N VAL A 228 31.35 -52.55 -1.69
CA VAL A 228 30.07 -52.84 -2.36
C VAL A 228 28.97 -52.80 -1.30
N SER A 229 28.21 -51.69 -1.25
CA SER A 229 27.15 -51.51 -0.26
C SER A 229 25.81 -52.09 -0.74
N GLN A 230 24.98 -52.53 0.21
CA GLN A 230 23.58 -52.89 -0.03
C GLN A 230 22.78 -51.72 -0.66
N ASN A 231 23.21 -50.48 -0.41
CA ASN A 231 22.55 -49.27 -0.88
C ASN A 231 23.07 -48.77 -2.24
N ASP A 232 24.14 -49.37 -2.77
CA ASP A 232 24.70 -48.96 -4.06
C ASP A 232 23.85 -49.58 -5.19
N ALA A 233 22.79 -48.88 -5.57
CA ALA A 233 21.98 -49.27 -6.73
C ALA A 233 22.56 -48.60 -7.99
N TYR A 234 22.92 -49.43 -8.97
CA TYR A 234 23.32 -48.92 -10.28
C TYR A 234 22.11 -48.27 -10.99
N PRO A 235 22.31 -47.17 -11.76
CA PRO A 235 21.25 -46.56 -12.54
C PRO A 235 20.65 -47.54 -13.56
N LEU A 236 19.34 -47.49 -13.77
CA LEU A 236 18.69 -48.19 -14.88
C LEU A 236 19.34 -47.78 -16.21
N GLY A 237 19.55 -48.75 -17.11
CA GLY A 237 20.12 -48.51 -18.44
C GLY A 237 21.64 -48.48 -18.47
N SER A 238 22.30 -48.38 -17.32
CA SER A 238 23.75 -48.57 -17.25
C SER A 238 24.14 -49.96 -17.74
N VAL A 239 25.39 -50.12 -18.18
CA VAL A 239 26.02 -51.41 -18.45
C VAL A 239 27.10 -51.67 -17.40
N PRO A 240 27.45 -52.94 -17.12
CA PRO A 240 28.45 -53.24 -16.11
C PRO A 240 29.84 -52.83 -16.61
N THR A 241 30.62 -52.21 -15.74
CA THR A 241 31.97 -51.71 -16.04
C THR A 241 33.03 -52.82 -16.10
N MET A 242 32.72 -54.02 -15.61
CA MET A 242 33.67 -55.13 -15.47
C MET A 242 33.16 -56.42 -16.15
N LEU A 243 32.85 -56.38 -17.45
CA LEU A 243 32.73 -57.61 -18.24
C LEU A 243 34.07 -57.89 -18.92
N PRO A 244 34.96 -58.72 -18.33
CA PRO A 244 36.14 -59.19 -19.03
C PRO A 244 35.70 -60.10 -20.19
N THR A 245 36.23 -59.82 -21.37
CA THR A 245 36.19 -60.72 -22.52
C THR A 245 37.56 -61.39 -22.65
N PRO A 246 37.63 -62.74 -22.79
CA PRO A 246 36.53 -63.69 -22.92
C PRO A 246 35.90 -64.14 -21.58
N PHE A 247 34.60 -64.49 -21.60
CA PHE A 247 33.81 -64.86 -20.42
C PHE A 247 34.16 -66.20 -19.74
N VAL A 248 35.10 -66.95 -20.31
CA VAL A 248 35.52 -68.25 -19.80
C VAL A 248 36.45 -68.14 -18.59
N ASP A 249 37.07 -66.98 -18.38
CA ASP A 249 38.05 -66.75 -17.29
C ASP A 249 37.46 -65.94 -16.13
N LEU A 250 36.12 -65.97 -15.97
CA LEU A 250 35.45 -65.26 -14.88
C LEU A 250 35.75 -65.91 -13.53
N ASP A 251 36.28 -65.10 -12.61
CA ASP A 251 36.45 -65.51 -11.23
C ASP A 251 35.13 -65.35 -10.43
N GLN A 252 35.11 -65.97 -9.25
CA GLN A 252 33.96 -65.91 -8.34
C GLN A 252 33.59 -64.47 -7.98
N LEU A 253 34.58 -63.60 -7.77
CA LEU A 253 34.34 -62.19 -7.41
C LEU A 253 33.62 -61.44 -8.53
N THR A 254 34.04 -61.62 -9.78
CA THR A 254 33.42 -60.96 -10.92
C THR A 254 31.97 -61.41 -11.09
N ILE A 255 31.68 -62.71 -10.92
CA ILE A 255 30.30 -63.22 -10.95
C ILE A 255 29.45 -62.57 -9.85
N LEU A 256 29.96 -62.47 -8.61
CA LEU A 256 29.24 -61.82 -7.52
C LEU A 256 28.95 -60.34 -7.84
N LYS A 257 29.91 -59.61 -8.39
CA LYS A 257 29.71 -58.22 -8.84
C LYS A 257 28.64 -58.13 -9.93
N LEU A 258 28.63 -59.05 -10.90
CA LEU A 258 27.58 -59.09 -11.92
C LEU A 258 26.19 -59.40 -11.34
N ILE A 259 26.10 -60.25 -10.32
CA ILE A 259 24.84 -60.50 -9.60
C ILE A 259 24.36 -59.23 -8.88
N THR A 260 25.26 -58.48 -8.23
CA THR A 260 24.89 -57.19 -7.62
C THR A 260 24.33 -56.20 -8.65
N PHE A 261 24.92 -56.17 -9.84
CA PHE A 261 24.51 -55.29 -10.93
C PHE A 261 23.17 -55.69 -11.54
N TYR A 262 23.08 -56.91 -12.08
CA TYR A 262 21.94 -57.34 -12.90
C TYR A 262 20.71 -57.66 -12.06
N ASN A 263 20.88 -58.14 -10.82
CA ASN A 263 19.82 -58.44 -9.84
C ASN A 263 18.56 -59.17 -10.35
N GLU A 264 18.67 -59.76 -11.54
CA GLU A 264 17.64 -60.46 -12.30
C GLU A 264 17.94 -61.96 -12.28
N GLY A 265 16.94 -62.77 -12.60
CA GLY A 265 16.98 -64.22 -12.42
C GLY A 265 17.99 -64.94 -13.31
N MET A 266 19.27 -64.98 -12.91
CA MET A 266 20.31 -65.80 -13.54
C MET A 266 20.18 -67.30 -13.18
N GLN A 267 19.25 -67.66 -12.30
CA GLN A 267 19.05 -69.01 -11.76
C GLN A 267 20.29 -69.61 -11.06
N ILE A 268 21.23 -68.77 -10.63
CA ILE A 268 22.40 -69.16 -9.83
C ILE A 268 21.93 -69.51 -8.41
N GLN A 269 22.40 -70.64 -7.88
CA GLN A 269 22.00 -71.18 -6.58
C GLN A 269 23.22 -71.44 -5.69
N ARG A 270 22.98 -71.42 -4.37
CA ARG A 270 23.98 -71.79 -3.38
C ARG A 270 24.34 -73.28 -3.56
N GLY A 271 25.62 -73.56 -3.79
CA GLY A 271 26.13 -74.91 -4.10
C GLY A 271 26.48 -75.13 -5.58
N ASP A 272 26.10 -74.23 -6.49
CA ASP A 272 26.62 -74.28 -7.87
C ASP A 272 28.15 -74.14 -7.86
N SER A 273 28.86 -75.00 -8.59
CA SER A 273 30.29 -74.83 -8.86
C SER A 273 30.55 -73.57 -9.70
N LEU A 274 31.77 -73.03 -9.66
CA LEU A 274 32.14 -71.85 -10.45
C LEU A 274 31.79 -72.03 -11.94
N GLN A 275 32.15 -73.18 -12.53
CA GLN A 275 31.84 -73.52 -13.92
C GLN A 275 30.33 -73.51 -14.20
N ARG A 276 29.51 -73.99 -13.26
CA ARG A 276 28.05 -74.00 -13.41
C ARG A 276 27.47 -72.59 -13.34
N ARG A 277 28.03 -71.71 -12.50
CA ARG A 277 27.65 -70.29 -12.41
C ARG A 277 28.00 -69.55 -13.71
N ILE A 278 29.20 -69.76 -14.24
CA ILE A 278 29.64 -69.22 -15.54
C ILE A 278 28.66 -69.68 -16.64
N GLN A 279 28.34 -70.97 -16.70
CA GLN A 279 27.40 -71.50 -17.69
C GLN A 279 26.01 -70.84 -17.60
N LYS A 280 25.46 -70.67 -16.38
CA LYS A 280 24.17 -70.02 -16.16
C LYS A 280 24.19 -68.53 -16.55
N LEU A 281 25.27 -67.82 -16.25
CA LEU A 281 25.47 -66.44 -16.69
C LEU A 281 25.54 -66.34 -18.22
N MET A 282 26.27 -67.24 -18.88
CA MET A 282 26.32 -67.29 -20.35
C MET A 282 24.94 -67.54 -20.96
N VAL A 283 24.14 -68.43 -20.36
CA VAL A 283 22.76 -68.66 -20.78
C VAL A 283 21.94 -67.37 -20.64
N PHE A 284 22.01 -66.68 -19.50
CA PHE A 284 21.32 -65.41 -19.29
C PHE A 284 21.68 -64.34 -20.34
N LEU A 285 22.96 -64.23 -20.71
CA LEU A 285 23.44 -63.25 -21.70
C LEU A 285 23.06 -63.58 -23.16
N THR A 286 22.58 -64.80 -23.43
CA THR A 286 22.30 -65.30 -24.78
C THR A 286 20.88 -65.81 -25.01
N ARG A 287 20.13 -66.07 -23.95
CA ARG A 287 18.78 -66.62 -24.00
C ARG A 287 17.95 -66.03 -22.86
N MET A 288 16.96 -65.23 -23.23
CA MET A 288 15.72 -65.11 -22.47
C MET A 288 14.66 -65.94 -23.16
#